data_AF-A0A6G3Z764-F1
#
_entry.id   AF-A0A6G3Z764-F1
#
_cell.length_a   1.000
_cell.length_b   1.000
_cell.length_c   1.000
_cell.angle_alpha   90.00
_cell.angle_beta   90.00
_cell.angle_gamma   90.00
#
_symmetry.space_group_name_H-M   'P 1'
#
loop_
_entity.id
_entity.type
_entity.pdbx_description
1 polymer ?
#
loop_
_entity_poly.entity_id
_entity_poly.type
_entity_poly.pdbx_seq_one_letter_code
_entity_poly.pdbx_strand_id
1 'polypeptide(L)' 'MSESMQLSLEQQFSLRSFETQVQKMSREQAQDFLVKLY' A
#
# COMPACT_ATOMS: atom_id res chain seq x y z
N MET A 1 4.53 -23.00 11.11
CA MET A 1 4.25 -21.85 10.22
C MET A 1 2.92 -21.27 10.66
N SER A 2 2.90 -20.78 11.89
CA SER A 2 1.72 -20.73 12.74
C SER A 2 1.24 -19.30 12.78
N GLU A 3 -0.01 -19.10 12.36
CA GLU A 3 -0.74 -17.83 12.32
C GLU A 3 -0.21 -16.84 11.27
N SER A 4 -0.93 -16.74 10.15
CA SER A 4 -0.88 -15.55 9.31
C SER A 4 -1.17 -14.34 10.18
N MET A 5 -0.24 -13.38 10.26
CA MET A 5 -0.51 -12.09 10.88
C MET A 5 -1.73 -11.48 10.23
N GLN A 6 -2.88 -11.56 10.90
CA GLN A 6 -4.09 -10.94 10.43
C GLN A 6 -3.95 -9.44 10.65
N LEU A 7 -4.13 -8.69 9.57
CA LEU A 7 -4.17 -7.25 9.63
C LEU A 7 -5.39 -6.81 10.45
N SER A 8 -5.22 -5.81 11.31
CA SER A 8 -6.34 -5.14 11.96
C SER A 8 -7.25 -4.50 10.91
N LEU A 9 -8.49 -4.17 11.30
CA LEU A 9 -9.43 -3.51 10.39
C LEU A 9 -8.86 -2.18 9.87
N GLU A 10 -8.16 -1.43 10.73
CA GLU A 10 -7.51 -0.18 10.40
C GLU A 10 -6.38 -0.38 9.40
N GLN A 11 -5.56 -1.42 9.59
CA GLN A 11 -4.50 -1.76 8.64
C GLN A 11 -5.07 -2.15 7.26
N GLN A 12 -6.15 -2.92 7.24
CA GLN A 12 -6.86 -3.25 5.99
C GLN A 12 -7.44 -2.00 5.33
N PHE A 13 -8.03 -1.09 6.10
CA PHE A 13 -8.55 0.18 5.61
C PHE A 13 -7.43 1.07 5.04
N SER A 14 -6.28 1.15 5.70
CA SER A 14 -5.11 1.87 5.22
C SER A 14 -4.61 1.29 3.89
N LEU A 15 -4.56 -0.04 3.74
CA LEU A 15 -4.17 -0.66 2.48
C LEU A 15 -5.13 -0.34 1.34
N ARG A 16 -6.45 -0.41 1.58
CA ARG A 16 -7.45 -0.05 0.56
C ARG A 16 -7.38 1.42 0.18
N SER A 17 -7.22 2.30 1.17
CA SER A 17 -7.04 3.72 0.92
C SER A 17 -5.79 3.99 0.08
N PHE A 18 -4.69 3.30 0.39
CA PHE A 18 -3.44 3.41 -0.37
C PHE A 18 -3.58 2.88 -1.80
N GLU A 19 -4.26 1.75 -2.00
CA GLU A 19 -4.55 1.19 -3.33
C GLU A 19 -5.24 2.21 -4.24
N THR A 20 -6.25 2.93 -3.74
CA THR A 20 -6.95 3.96 -4.53
C THR A 20 -6.07 5.18 -4.85
N GLN A 21 -5.04 5.46 -4.05
CA GLN A 21 -4.08 6.52 -4.32
C GLN A 21 -3.10 6.10 -5.41
N VAL A 22 -2.56 4.87 -5.32
CA VAL A 22 -1.65 4.32 -6.32
C VAL A 22 -2.30 4.22 -7.69
N GLN A 23 -3.58 3.85 -7.76
CA GLN A 23 -4.34 3.81 -9.03
C GLN A 23 -4.42 5.17 -9.75
N LYS A 24 -4.29 6.29 -9.01
CA LYS A 24 -4.34 7.64 -9.57
C LYS A 24 -2.95 8.21 -9.87
N MET A 25 -1.88 7.51 -9.52
CA MET A 25 -0.52 7.96 -9.77
C MET A 25 -0.16 7.79 -11.25
N SER A 26 0.59 8.76 -11.78
CA SER A 26 1.30 8.53 -13.04
C SER A 26 2.40 7.48 -12.83
N ARG A 27 2.89 6.91 -13.94
CA ARG A 27 4.01 5.96 -13.90
C ARG A 27 5.23 6.55 -13.18
N GLU A 28 5.56 7.81 -13.46
CA GLU A 28 6.71 8.50 -12.85
C GLU A 28 6.49 8.70 -11.35
N GLN A 29 5.31 9.16 -10.94
CA GLN A 29 4.97 9.32 -9.52
C GLN A 29 5.05 8.00 -8.76
N ALA A 30 4.54 6.90 -9.35
CA ALA A 30 4.61 5.58 -8.74
C ALA A 30 6.07 5.09 -8.61
N GLN A 31 6.91 5.33 -9.63
CA GLN A 31 8.34 4.98 -9.59
C GLN A 31 9.09 5.76 -8.52
N ASP A 32 8.91 7.09 -8.46
CA ASP A 32 9.52 7.93 -7.43
C ASP A 32 9.05 7.53 -6.03
N PHE A 33 7.78 7.16 -5.89
CA PHE A 33 7.22 6.68 -4.63
C PHE A 33 7.86 5.35 -4.20
N LEU A 34 8.03 4.40 -5.13
CA LEU A 34 8.67 3.11 -4.85
C LEU A 34 10.12 3.26 -4.42
N VAL A 35 10.87 4.18 -5.02
CA VAL A 35 12.27 4.46 -4.63
C VAL A 35 12.34 5.07 -3.22
N LYS A 36 11.34 5.86 -2.81
CA LYS A 36 11.29 6.45 -1.45
C LYS A 36 10.84 5.47 -0.37
N LEU A 37 10.09 4.43 -0.74
CA LEU A 37 9.56 3.44 0.18
C LEU A 37 10.61 2.39 0.58
N TYR A 38 11.69 2.26 -0.18
CA TYR A 38 12.75 1.26 -0.03
C TYR A 38 14.08 1.91 0.36
#